data_AF-A0A926BWF9-F1
#
_entry.id   AF-A0A926BWF9-F1
#
_cell.length_a   1.000
_cell.length_b   1.000
_cell.length_c   1.000
_cell.angle_alpha   90.00
_cell.angle_beta   90.00
_cell.angle_gamma   90.00
#
_symmetry.space_group_name_H-M   'P 1'
#
loop_
_entity.id
_entity.type
_entity.pdbx_description
1 polymer ?
#
loop_
_entity_poly.entity_id
_entity_poly.type
_entity_poly.pdbx_seq_one_letter_code
_entity_poly.pdbx_strand_id
1 'polypeptide(L)'
;RPTSTHSSIRVLGRGPLYTTAERPKTSILNSILGGGGLGDRLTMNLRESHSYTYSPFSYFSANLHQGYWIGGADVRNDVTDSALKELLFEVERIAREDVTAEELNRHVQSSTGRFLMSIAEPNVTAERVQFIDFYGLPKDYYNRLPSIYASTTASDLRQLAARYLASDDLAIVVVGKASDVKSKLEPFGKVEVWDVELNPVPTGAGASVGMAAEEVWAKMIDARGGKRKMQAVTSVRSTSPIEIVGAMPEPITGTLTMTGAAPNKTYMGIDVKGMKFLELYGNGVRVVQKSMGQSQIMEGEELSKALEGARLLKEAWVQEMDAKLGVRKGKKIDGKETLALEITFPKSGLTTYYLDPATYLPVRTESADGEVMLYHAWADIGEGVKLPTSMTVEQGPVSIKATNFSHEVNVKIDDATFESK
;
A
#
# COMPACT_ATOMS: atom_id res chain seq x y z
N ARG A 1 -0.29 -0.15 -1.26
CA ARG A 1 -0.71 -1.38 -0.55
C ARG A 1 0.53 -2.18 -0.17
N PRO A 2 1.06 -2.04 1.06
CA PRO A 2 2.39 -2.54 1.43
C PRO A 2 2.56 -4.06 1.42
N THR A 3 1.47 -4.82 1.56
CA THR A 3 1.47 -6.29 1.61
C THR A 3 1.05 -6.96 0.31
N SER A 4 0.77 -6.18 -0.75
CA SER A 4 0.23 -6.75 -1.99
C SER A 4 1.34 -7.38 -2.82
N THR A 5 1.13 -8.62 -3.25
CA THR A 5 2.00 -9.35 -4.20
C THR A 5 1.70 -9.01 -5.66
N HIS A 6 0.61 -8.28 -5.90
CA HIS A 6 0.15 -7.85 -7.21
C HIS A 6 -0.01 -6.33 -7.26
N SER A 7 0.07 -5.80 -8.46
CA SER A 7 -0.14 -4.40 -8.78
C SER A 7 -1.27 -4.27 -9.80
N SER A 8 -2.09 -3.25 -9.61
CA SER A 8 -3.14 -2.85 -10.55
C SER A 8 -2.66 -1.66 -11.35
N ILE A 9 -2.53 -1.82 -12.67
CA ILE A 9 -2.11 -0.78 -13.61
C ILE A 9 -3.37 -0.20 -14.26
N ARG A 10 -3.52 1.13 -14.25
CA ARG A 10 -4.55 1.86 -14.99
C ARG A 10 -3.89 3.00 -15.74
N VAL A 11 -4.13 3.06 -17.05
CA VAL A 11 -3.73 4.15 -17.92
C VAL A 11 -4.99 4.88 -18.34
N LEU A 12 -5.03 6.18 -18.05
CA LEU A 12 -6.15 7.06 -18.32
C LEU A 12 -5.80 7.98 -19.51
N GLY A 13 -6.70 8.03 -20.49
CA GLY A 13 -6.61 8.93 -21.62
C GLY A 13 -7.89 9.74 -21.80
N ARG A 14 -7.88 10.67 -22.75
CA ARG A 14 -9.09 11.41 -23.14
C ARG A 14 -10.04 10.50 -23.90
N GLY A 15 -11.33 10.79 -23.86
CA GLY A 15 -12.35 10.05 -24.61
C GLY A 15 -13.35 10.99 -25.27
N PRO A 16 -14.19 10.46 -26.17
CA PRO A 16 -15.20 11.25 -26.86
C PRO A 16 -16.32 11.69 -25.91
N LEU A 17 -16.92 12.85 -26.18
CA LEU A 17 -18.21 13.22 -25.60
C LEU A 17 -19.32 12.39 -26.22
N TYR A 18 -20.42 12.20 -25.48
CA TYR A 18 -21.55 11.39 -25.97
C TYR A 18 -22.16 11.96 -27.27
N THR A 19 -22.12 13.28 -27.44
CA THR A 19 -22.64 14.02 -28.60
C THR A 19 -21.70 14.03 -29.81
N THR A 20 -20.49 13.49 -29.69
CA THR A 20 -19.51 13.49 -30.79
C THR A 20 -19.95 12.51 -31.89
N ALA A 21 -20.06 12.97 -33.14
CA ALA A 21 -20.56 12.14 -34.25
C ALA A 21 -19.73 10.86 -34.50
N GLU A 22 -18.42 10.91 -34.25
CA GLU A 22 -17.50 9.78 -34.43
C GLU A 22 -17.46 8.82 -33.23
N ARG A 23 -18.11 9.15 -32.11
CA ARG A 23 -18.12 8.35 -30.87
C ARG A 23 -18.56 6.90 -31.06
N PRO A 24 -19.51 6.55 -31.93
CA PRO A 24 -19.79 5.14 -32.24
C PRO A 24 -18.58 4.36 -32.74
N LYS A 25 -17.70 4.98 -33.55
CA LYS A 25 -16.52 4.30 -34.10
C LYS A 25 -15.49 3.93 -33.02
N THR A 26 -15.50 4.61 -31.86
CA THR A 26 -14.62 4.22 -30.73
C THR A 26 -15.00 2.88 -30.11
N SER A 27 -16.23 2.39 -30.31
CA SER A 27 -16.62 1.02 -29.92
C SER A 27 -15.83 -0.02 -30.70
N ILE A 28 -15.59 0.22 -32.00
CA ILE A 28 -14.79 -0.68 -32.85
C ILE A 28 -13.31 -0.57 -32.49
N LEU A 29 -12.81 0.67 -32.30
CA LEU A 29 -11.45 0.89 -31.82
C LEU A 29 -11.18 0.13 -30.52
N ASN A 30 -12.10 0.24 -29.55
CA ASN A 30 -11.96 -0.45 -28.28
C ASN A 30 -12.04 -1.96 -28.41
N SER A 31 -12.93 -2.46 -29.25
CA SER A 31 -13.06 -3.90 -29.53
C SER A 31 -11.73 -4.48 -30.02
N ILE A 32 -10.99 -3.75 -30.86
CA ILE A 32 -9.67 -4.17 -31.36
C ILE A 32 -8.61 -4.08 -30.27
N LEU A 33 -8.61 -3.01 -29.49
CA LEU A 33 -7.55 -2.75 -28.51
C LEU A 33 -7.64 -3.68 -27.28
N GLY A 34 -8.76 -3.68 -26.56
CA GLY A 34 -8.86 -4.35 -25.25
C GLY A 34 -10.27 -4.60 -24.72
N GLY A 35 -11.31 -4.37 -25.53
CA GLY A 35 -12.71 -4.64 -25.17
C GLY A 35 -13.36 -5.71 -26.04
N GLY A 36 -12.56 -6.45 -26.82
CA GLY A 36 -13.03 -7.47 -27.74
C GLY A 36 -13.16 -8.85 -27.08
N GLY A 37 -12.43 -9.09 -26.00
CA GLY A 37 -12.29 -10.38 -25.33
C GLY A 37 -11.03 -11.11 -25.79
N LEU A 38 -11.12 -12.43 -25.97
CA LEU A 38 -9.94 -13.30 -26.17
C LEU A 38 -9.09 -13.00 -27.42
N GLY A 39 -9.60 -12.24 -28.39
CA GLY A 39 -8.89 -11.93 -29.64
C GLY A 39 -8.45 -10.49 -29.81
N ASP A 40 -8.63 -9.63 -28.80
CA ASP A 40 -8.15 -8.24 -28.87
C ASP A 40 -6.64 -8.14 -28.60
N ARG A 41 -6.04 -7.04 -29.02
CA ARG A 41 -4.58 -6.86 -29.01
C ARG A 41 -3.98 -6.94 -27.61
N LEU A 42 -4.60 -6.31 -26.62
CA LEU A 42 -4.12 -6.36 -25.24
C LEU A 42 -4.20 -7.78 -24.66
N THR A 43 -5.25 -8.54 -24.97
CA THR A 43 -5.34 -9.95 -24.55
C THR A 43 -4.30 -10.81 -25.24
N MET A 44 -4.15 -10.68 -26.56
CA MET A 44 -3.14 -11.45 -27.31
C MET A 44 -1.70 -11.12 -26.87
N ASN A 45 -1.41 -9.85 -26.57
CA ASN A 45 -0.09 -9.44 -26.12
C ASN A 45 0.16 -9.80 -24.65
N LEU A 46 -0.60 -9.23 -23.70
CA LEU A 46 -0.28 -9.34 -22.28
C LEU A 46 -0.63 -10.72 -21.69
N ARG A 47 -1.70 -11.37 -22.16
CA ARG A 47 -2.14 -12.67 -21.63
C ARG A 47 -1.54 -13.82 -22.42
N GLU A 48 -1.76 -13.89 -23.73
CA GLU A 48 -1.34 -15.05 -24.53
C GLU A 48 0.16 -15.08 -24.77
N SER A 49 0.76 -13.96 -25.19
CA SER A 49 2.18 -13.93 -25.55
C SER A 49 3.09 -13.86 -24.30
N HIS A 50 2.70 -13.07 -23.29
CA HIS A 50 3.55 -12.78 -22.14
C HIS A 50 3.10 -13.40 -20.81
N SER A 51 1.86 -13.87 -20.69
CA SER A 51 1.34 -14.44 -19.43
C SER A 51 1.48 -13.51 -18.21
N TYR A 52 1.39 -12.20 -18.41
CA TYR A 52 1.52 -11.20 -17.33
C TYR A 52 0.23 -11.05 -16.53
N THR A 53 -0.93 -11.14 -17.18
CA THR A 53 -2.24 -10.97 -16.55
C THR A 53 -3.24 -11.99 -17.08
N TYR A 54 -4.30 -12.20 -16.31
CA TYR A 54 -5.44 -13.01 -16.72
C TYR A 54 -6.46 -12.23 -17.56
N SER A 55 -6.66 -10.95 -17.26
CA SER A 55 -7.72 -10.14 -17.88
C SER A 55 -7.24 -8.70 -18.11
N PRO A 56 -6.43 -8.45 -19.15
CA PRO A 56 -6.20 -7.09 -19.58
C PRO A 56 -7.49 -6.53 -20.17
N PHE A 57 -7.67 -5.21 -20.12
CA PHE A 57 -8.88 -4.61 -20.65
C PHE A 57 -8.63 -3.18 -21.14
N SER A 58 -9.55 -2.70 -21.97
CA SER A 58 -9.75 -1.27 -22.21
C SER A 58 -11.22 -0.92 -22.45
N TYR A 59 -11.57 0.33 -22.18
CA TYR A 59 -12.87 0.89 -22.56
C TYR A 59 -12.83 2.41 -22.71
N PHE A 60 -13.71 2.92 -23.58
CA PHE A 60 -14.06 4.34 -23.61
C PHE A 60 -15.35 4.55 -22.83
N SER A 61 -15.36 5.62 -22.03
CA SER A 61 -16.55 6.16 -21.38
C SER A 61 -16.81 7.56 -21.91
N ALA A 62 -18.07 7.85 -22.20
CA ALA A 62 -18.51 9.13 -22.74
C ALA A 62 -19.56 9.74 -21.80
N ASN A 63 -19.42 11.02 -21.47
CA ASN A 63 -20.44 11.78 -20.74
C ASN A 63 -20.75 13.10 -21.48
N LEU A 64 -21.63 13.94 -20.91
CA LEU A 64 -22.03 15.23 -21.49
C LEU A 64 -20.87 16.21 -21.61
N HIS A 65 -20.02 16.29 -20.59
CA HIS A 65 -18.98 17.32 -20.49
C HIS A 65 -17.55 16.77 -20.58
N GLN A 66 -17.36 15.47 -20.34
CA GLN A 66 -16.06 14.84 -20.43
C GLN A 66 -16.18 13.35 -20.78
N GLY A 67 -15.36 12.90 -21.72
CA GLY A 67 -15.11 11.48 -21.98
C GLY A 67 -13.71 11.09 -21.57
N TYR A 68 -13.52 9.82 -21.28
CA TYR A 68 -12.21 9.25 -20.95
C TYR A 68 -12.04 7.86 -21.54
N TRP A 69 -10.80 7.44 -21.65
CA TRP A 69 -10.40 6.07 -21.96
C TRP A 69 -9.66 5.50 -20.78
N ILE A 70 -9.89 4.22 -20.47
CA ILE A 70 -9.10 3.46 -19.50
C ILE A 70 -8.60 2.19 -20.17
N GLY A 71 -7.30 1.95 -20.06
CA GLY A 71 -6.67 0.65 -20.29
C GLY A 71 -6.01 0.15 -19.01
N GLY A 72 -5.92 -1.17 -18.82
CA GLY A 72 -5.27 -1.69 -17.62
C GLY A 72 -5.15 -3.19 -17.56
N ALA A 73 -4.44 -3.63 -16.52
CA ALA A 73 -4.24 -5.01 -16.16
C ALA A 73 -3.92 -5.11 -14.67
N ASP A 74 -4.24 -6.25 -14.07
CA ASP A 74 -3.75 -6.63 -12.74
C ASP A 74 -2.68 -7.70 -12.92
N VAL A 75 -1.49 -7.45 -12.38
CA VAL A 75 -0.27 -8.24 -12.63
C VAL A 75 0.52 -8.45 -11.35
N ARG A 76 1.42 -9.42 -11.33
CA ARG A 76 2.39 -9.56 -10.23
C ARG A 76 3.34 -8.36 -10.20
N ASN A 77 3.82 -7.97 -9.01
CA ASN A 77 4.73 -6.82 -8.85
C ASN A 77 6.05 -6.95 -9.65
N ASP A 78 6.47 -8.18 -9.93
CA ASP A 78 7.73 -8.44 -10.63
C ASP A 78 7.69 -8.04 -12.11
N VAL A 79 6.49 -8.03 -12.73
CA VAL A 79 6.27 -7.75 -14.17
C VAL A 79 5.47 -6.46 -14.43
N THR A 80 5.31 -5.59 -13.43
CA THR A 80 4.53 -4.35 -13.55
C THR A 80 5.00 -3.43 -14.66
N ASP A 81 6.31 -3.22 -14.77
CA ASP A 81 6.96 -2.42 -15.80
C ASP A 81 6.83 -3.05 -17.18
N SER A 82 7.09 -4.35 -17.30
CA SER A 82 6.94 -5.08 -18.56
C SER A 82 5.49 -5.04 -19.07
N ALA A 83 4.51 -5.22 -18.20
CA ALA A 83 3.10 -5.14 -18.57
C ALA A 83 2.67 -3.71 -18.96
N LEU A 84 3.14 -2.69 -18.24
CA LEU A 84 2.89 -1.30 -18.61
C LEU A 84 3.50 -0.96 -19.96
N LYS A 85 4.73 -1.42 -20.23
CA LYS A 85 5.40 -1.25 -21.52
C LYS A 85 4.60 -1.82 -22.67
N GLU A 86 4.16 -3.07 -22.56
CA GLU A 86 3.40 -3.74 -23.64
C GLU A 86 2.01 -3.12 -23.83
N LEU A 87 1.37 -2.67 -22.75
CA LEU A 87 0.12 -1.92 -22.84
C LEU A 87 0.31 -0.61 -23.63
N LEU A 88 1.33 0.18 -23.28
CA LEU A 88 1.64 1.44 -23.97
C LEU A 88 2.08 1.20 -25.41
N PHE A 89 2.79 0.10 -25.68
CA PHE A 89 3.17 -0.31 -27.03
C PHE A 89 1.94 -0.54 -27.92
N GLU A 90 0.93 -1.31 -27.47
CA GLU A 90 -0.28 -1.52 -28.28
C GLU A 90 -1.10 -0.23 -28.48
N VAL A 91 -1.12 0.63 -27.45
CA VAL A 91 -1.73 1.97 -27.53
C VAL A 91 -1.05 2.86 -28.57
N GLU A 92 0.28 2.91 -28.59
CA GLU A 92 1.05 3.69 -29.55
C GLU A 92 0.94 3.10 -30.96
N ARG A 93 0.96 1.78 -31.07
CA ARG A 93 0.88 1.05 -32.33
C ARG A 93 -0.45 1.27 -33.04
N ILE A 94 -1.58 1.16 -32.34
CA ILE A 94 -2.91 1.36 -32.95
C ILE A 94 -3.14 2.83 -33.38
N ALA A 95 -2.37 3.77 -32.83
CA ALA A 95 -2.37 5.17 -33.24
C ALA A 95 -1.48 5.48 -34.45
N ARG A 96 -0.49 4.63 -34.75
CA ARG A 96 0.48 4.84 -35.83
C ARG A 96 0.24 3.97 -37.06
N GLU A 97 -0.25 2.76 -36.85
CA GLU A 97 -0.42 1.76 -37.88
C GLU A 97 -1.90 1.54 -38.19
N ASP A 98 -2.23 1.38 -39.47
CA ASP A 98 -3.57 0.95 -39.87
C ASP A 98 -3.79 -0.52 -39.49
N VAL A 99 -4.95 -0.81 -38.91
CA VAL A 99 -5.40 -2.20 -38.66
C VAL A 99 -5.59 -2.94 -39.98
N THR A 100 -5.36 -4.25 -40.01
CA THR A 100 -5.56 -5.02 -41.25
C THR A 100 -7.05 -5.13 -41.57
N ALA A 101 -7.37 -5.40 -42.84
CA ALA A 101 -8.75 -5.61 -43.26
C ALA A 101 -9.39 -6.81 -42.55
N GLU A 102 -8.65 -7.90 -42.32
CA GLU A 102 -9.17 -9.06 -41.60
C GLU A 102 -9.45 -8.73 -40.13
N GLU A 103 -8.54 -8.03 -39.46
CA GLU A 103 -8.72 -7.60 -38.06
C GLU A 103 -9.95 -6.70 -37.93
N LEU A 104 -10.04 -5.65 -38.74
CA LEU A 104 -11.18 -4.74 -38.77
C LEU A 104 -12.50 -5.49 -38.97
N ASN A 105 -12.58 -6.35 -39.99
CA ASN A 105 -13.80 -7.08 -40.32
C ASN A 105 -14.25 -8.00 -39.18
N ARG A 106 -13.32 -8.70 -38.51
CA ARG A 106 -13.65 -9.54 -37.35
C ARG A 106 -14.27 -8.72 -36.23
N HIS A 107 -13.69 -7.58 -35.88
CA HIS A 107 -14.18 -6.74 -34.79
C HIS A 107 -15.48 -6.01 -35.13
N VAL A 108 -15.70 -5.63 -36.39
CA VAL A 108 -16.97 -5.08 -36.87
C VAL A 108 -18.09 -6.12 -36.77
N GLN A 109 -17.86 -7.34 -37.26
CA GLN A 109 -18.85 -8.43 -37.17
C GLN A 109 -19.18 -8.78 -35.73
N SER A 110 -18.15 -8.95 -34.88
CA SER A 110 -18.33 -9.26 -33.46
C SER A 110 -19.12 -8.16 -32.73
N SER A 111 -18.75 -6.89 -32.94
CA SER A 111 -19.42 -5.76 -32.26
C SER A 111 -20.86 -5.56 -32.76
N THR A 112 -21.12 -5.80 -34.04
CA THR A 112 -22.47 -5.76 -34.61
C THR A 112 -23.33 -6.89 -34.07
N GLY A 113 -22.80 -8.12 -34.00
CA GLY A 113 -23.50 -9.26 -33.41
C GLY A 113 -23.86 -9.05 -31.94
N ARG A 114 -22.90 -8.59 -31.12
CA ARG A 114 -23.13 -8.23 -29.72
C ARG A 114 -24.21 -7.15 -29.58
N PHE A 115 -24.17 -6.13 -30.43
CA PHE A 115 -25.20 -5.09 -30.42
C PHE A 115 -26.58 -5.65 -30.72
N LEU A 116 -26.74 -6.49 -31.75
CA LEU A 116 -28.03 -7.10 -32.10
C LEU A 116 -28.57 -7.98 -30.98
N MET A 117 -27.72 -8.80 -30.34
CA MET A 117 -28.14 -9.63 -29.21
C MET A 117 -28.61 -8.79 -28.02
N SER A 118 -27.90 -7.70 -27.71
CA SER A 118 -28.24 -6.82 -26.58
C SER A 118 -29.58 -6.07 -26.75
N ILE A 119 -30.17 -6.03 -27.94
CA ILE A 119 -31.52 -5.47 -28.16
C ILE A 119 -32.59 -6.37 -27.54
N ALA A 120 -32.34 -7.68 -27.46
CA ALA A 120 -33.30 -8.62 -26.88
C ALA A 120 -33.41 -8.49 -25.34
N GLU A 121 -32.50 -7.76 -24.70
CA GLU A 121 -32.47 -7.55 -23.26
C GLU A 121 -33.34 -6.33 -22.88
N PRO A 122 -34.45 -6.51 -22.12
CA PRO A 122 -35.36 -5.41 -21.79
C PRO A 122 -34.70 -4.27 -21.02
N ASN A 123 -33.80 -4.60 -20.09
CA ASN A 123 -33.08 -3.61 -19.28
C ASN A 123 -32.14 -2.75 -20.14
N VAL A 124 -31.39 -3.36 -21.06
CA VAL A 124 -30.52 -2.64 -21.99
C VAL A 124 -31.34 -1.74 -22.91
N THR A 125 -32.49 -2.22 -23.38
CA THR A 125 -33.39 -1.41 -24.21
C THR A 125 -33.94 -0.20 -23.45
N ALA A 126 -34.36 -0.39 -22.19
CA ALA A 126 -34.83 0.71 -21.34
C ALA A 126 -33.72 1.76 -21.09
N GLU A 127 -32.50 1.32 -20.76
CA GLU A 127 -31.34 2.19 -20.56
C GLU A 127 -31.02 3.02 -21.81
N ARG A 128 -31.09 2.40 -23.00
CA ARG A 128 -30.89 3.11 -24.28
C ARG A 128 -31.92 4.20 -24.52
N VAL A 129 -33.19 3.95 -24.23
CA VAL A 129 -34.25 4.98 -24.34
C VAL A 129 -33.96 6.13 -23.38
N GLN A 130 -33.56 5.84 -22.13
CA GLN A 130 -33.15 6.86 -21.17
C GLN A 130 -31.94 7.66 -21.68
N PHE A 131 -30.96 7.01 -22.32
CA PHE A 131 -29.78 7.69 -22.85
C PHE A 131 -30.11 8.58 -24.05
N ILE A 132 -31.07 8.20 -24.90
CA ILE A 132 -31.55 9.09 -25.97
C ILE A 132 -32.08 10.38 -25.35
N ASP A 133 -32.92 10.29 -24.32
CA ASP A 133 -33.51 11.45 -23.66
C ASP A 133 -32.45 12.27 -22.91
N PHE A 134 -31.67 11.63 -22.03
CA PHE A 134 -30.68 12.28 -21.17
C PHE A 134 -29.58 13.00 -21.95
N TYR A 135 -29.09 12.40 -23.05
CA TYR A 135 -28.04 12.98 -23.88
C TYR A 135 -28.58 13.78 -25.08
N GLY A 136 -29.91 13.92 -25.22
CA GLY A 136 -30.54 14.65 -26.32
C GLY A 136 -30.23 14.08 -27.71
N LEU A 137 -30.17 12.75 -27.83
CA LEU A 137 -29.77 12.09 -29.07
C LEU A 137 -30.93 11.99 -30.08
N PRO A 138 -30.63 11.83 -31.38
CA PRO A 138 -31.64 11.48 -32.35
C PRO A 138 -32.35 10.16 -31.98
N LYS A 139 -33.67 10.08 -32.19
CA LYS A 139 -34.48 8.89 -31.86
C LYS A 139 -34.00 7.61 -32.55
N ASP A 140 -33.32 7.75 -33.69
CA ASP A 140 -32.77 6.65 -34.49
C ASP A 140 -31.30 6.33 -34.16
N TYR A 141 -30.72 6.93 -33.12
CA TYR A 141 -29.29 6.83 -32.81
C TYR A 141 -28.77 5.39 -32.79
N TYR A 142 -29.45 4.51 -32.05
CA TYR A 142 -29.06 3.10 -31.96
C TYR A 142 -29.32 2.32 -33.26
N ASN A 143 -30.33 2.69 -34.05
CA ASN A 143 -30.63 2.05 -35.33
C ASN A 143 -29.53 2.27 -36.37
N ARG A 144 -28.78 3.39 -36.26
CA ARG A 144 -27.68 3.72 -37.17
C ARG A 144 -26.35 3.05 -36.81
N LEU A 145 -26.19 2.52 -35.60
CA LEU A 145 -24.92 1.95 -35.15
C LEU A 145 -24.39 0.81 -36.05
N PRO A 146 -25.19 -0.18 -36.49
CA PRO A 146 -24.69 -1.23 -37.39
C PRO A 146 -24.12 -0.68 -38.70
N SER A 147 -24.78 0.33 -39.28
CA SER A 147 -24.30 1.00 -40.50
C SER A 147 -23.00 1.76 -40.24
N ILE A 148 -22.91 2.47 -39.11
CA ILE A 148 -21.68 3.20 -38.73
C ILE A 148 -20.52 2.22 -38.53
N TYR A 149 -20.74 1.09 -37.84
CA TYR A 149 -19.74 0.05 -37.65
C TYR A 149 -19.27 -0.53 -38.99
N ALA A 150 -20.19 -0.87 -39.89
CA ALA A 150 -19.86 -1.39 -41.22
C ALA A 150 -19.08 -0.38 -42.09
N SER A 151 -19.32 0.92 -41.91
CA SER A 151 -18.61 1.99 -42.64
C SER A 151 -17.29 2.43 -42.00
N THR A 152 -16.91 1.86 -40.86
CA THR A 152 -15.68 2.25 -40.16
C THR A 152 -14.46 1.75 -40.93
N THR A 153 -13.51 2.64 -41.20
CA THR A 153 -12.27 2.33 -41.93
C THR A 153 -11.06 2.24 -41.01
N ALA A 154 -9.98 1.60 -41.45
CA ALA A 154 -8.72 1.55 -40.70
C ALA A 154 -8.16 2.97 -40.42
N SER A 155 -8.27 3.87 -41.40
CA SER A 155 -7.87 5.27 -41.24
C SER A 155 -8.71 6.00 -40.18
N ASP A 156 -10.01 5.75 -40.09
CA ASP A 156 -10.84 6.33 -39.01
C ASP A 156 -10.32 5.91 -37.64
N LEU A 157 -9.99 4.62 -37.49
CA LEU A 157 -9.52 4.06 -36.23
C LEU A 157 -8.15 4.61 -35.84
N ARG A 158 -7.20 4.68 -36.79
CA ARG A 158 -5.89 5.28 -36.55
C ARG A 158 -6.02 6.75 -36.14
N GLN A 159 -6.87 7.53 -36.81
CA GLN A 159 -7.09 8.93 -36.46
C GLN A 159 -7.74 9.10 -35.07
N LEU A 160 -8.72 8.26 -34.72
CA LEU A 160 -9.33 8.26 -33.39
C LEU A 160 -8.34 7.85 -32.30
N ALA A 161 -7.53 6.83 -32.55
CA ALA A 161 -6.46 6.39 -31.65
C ALA A 161 -5.41 7.48 -31.47
N ALA A 162 -4.96 8.12 -32.56
CA ALA A 162 -4.04 9.26 -32.48
C ALA A 162 -4.62 10.41 -31.67
N ARG A 163 -5.92 10.72 -31.84
CA ARG A 163 -6.59 11.80 -31.12
C ARG A 163 -6.74 11.55 -29.62
N TYR A 164 -7.07 10.32 -29.21
CA TYR A 164 -7.45 10.02 -27.83
C TYR A 164 -6.39 9.28 -27.03
N LEU A 165 -5.57 8.47 -27.69
CA LEU A 165 -4.65 7.53 -27.05
C LEU A 165 -3.17 7.92 -27.22
N ALA A 166 -2.78 8.54 -28.34
CA ALA A 166 -1.42 9.06 -28.54
C ALA A 166 -1.25 10.50 -28.02
N SER A 167 -1.80 10.76 -26.84
CA SER A 167 -1.71 12.06 -26.17
C SER A 167 -0.55 12.03 -25.18
N ASP A 168 0.26 13.09 -25.12
CA ASP A 168 1.31 13.24 -24.11
C ASP A 168 0.75 13.34 -22.67
N ASP A 169 -0.58 13.50 -22.55
CA ASP A 169 -1.33 13.63 -21.30
C ASP A 169 -1.86 12.29 -20.72
N LEU A 170 -1.32 11.13 -21.11
CA LEU A 170 -1.76 9.86 -20.49
C LEU A 170 -1.40 9.84 -19.00
N ALA A 171 -2.39 9.64 -18.14
CA ALA A 171 -2.17 9.50 -16.70
C ALA A 171 -2.01 8.02 -16.34
N ILE A 172 -0.89 7.65 -15.74
CA ILE A 172 -0.61 6.27 -15.33
C ILE A 172 -0.76 6.19 -13.81
N VAL A 173 -1.64 5.31 -13.35
CA VAL A 173 -1.85 5.01 -11.93
C VAL A 173 -1.54 3.55 -11.68
N VAL A 174 -0.64 3.30 -10.75
CA VAL A 174 -0.29 1.94 -10.31
C VAL A 174 -0.56 1.80 -8.83
N VAL A 175 -1.44 0.87 -8.47
CA VAL A 175 -1.73 0.53 -7.08
C VAL A 175 -1.07 -0.80 -6.76
N GLY A 176 -0.03 -0.77 -5.93
CA GLY A 176 0.71 -1.96 -5.54
C GLY A 176 1.59 -1.73 -4.31
N LYS A 177 2.59 -2.59 -4.12
CA LYS A 177 3.63 -2.40 -3.10
C LYS A 177 4.71 -1.48 -3.68
N ALA A 178 4.65 -0.20 -3.31
CA ALA A 178 5.48 0.85 -3.90
C ALA A 178 6.99 0.55 -3.86
N SER A 179 7.48 -0.08 -2.78
CA SER A 179 8.89 -0.49 -2.66
C SER A 179 9.35 -1.45 -3.76
N ASP A 180 8.43 -2.23 -4.34
CA ASP A 180 8.76 -3.28 -5.31
C ASP A 180 8.63 -2.79 -6.76
N VAL A 181 7.80 -1.76 -7.00
CA VAL A 181 7.42 -1.32 -8.35
C VAL A 181 7.95 0.08 -8.72
N LYS A 182 8.21 0.96 -7.75
CA LYS A 182 8.49 2.38 -8.02
C LYS A 182 9.67 2.58 -8.97
N SER A 183 10.83 2.00 -8.66
CA SER A 183 12.04 2.15 -9.48
C SER A 183 11.85 1.62 -10.91
N LYS A 184 11.02 0.59 -11.07
CA LYS A 184 10.71 0.02 -12.38
C LYS A 184 9.78 0.90 -13.22
N LEU A 185 9.05 1.82 -12.58
CA LEU A 185 8.13 2.74 -13.24
C LEU A 185 8.80 4.07 -13.65
N GLU A 186 9.97 4.39 -13.10
CA GLU A 186 10.73 5.61 -13.42
C GLU A 186 11.06 5.80 -14.92
N PRO A 187 11.28 4.74 -15.73
CA PRO A 187 11.43 4.88 -17.18
C PRO A 187 10.20 5.43 -17.93
N PHE A 188 9.00 5.36 -17.34
CA PHE A 188 7.75 5.81 -17.97
C PHE A 188 7.37 7.24 -17.59
N GLY A 189 8.15 7.89 -16.72
CA GLY A 189 7.94 9.27 -16.30
C GLY A 189 8.20 9.50 -14.81
N LYS A 190 7.90 10.72 -14.35
CA LYS A 190 8.02 11.07 -12.93
C LYS A 190 7.04 10.23 -12.10
N VAL A 191 7.56 9.41 -11.20
CA VAL A 191 6.75 8.58 -10.30
C VAL A 191 6.53 9.30 -8.97
N GLU A 192 5.28 9.63 -8.67
CA GLU A 192 4.84 10.10 -7.36
C GLU A 192 4.12 8.97 -6.63
N VAL A 193 4.50 8.71 -5.38
CA VAL A 193 3.83 7.69 -4.56
C VAL A 193 2.85 8.37 -3.64
N TRP A 194 1.68 7.75 -3.48
CA TRP A 194 0.58 8.25 -2.66
C TRP A 194 0.14 7.13 -1.71
N ASP A 195 -0.26 7.49 -0.50
CA ASP A 195 -0.84 6.55 0.46
C ASP A 195 -2.34 6.30 0.15
N VAL A 196 -2.98 5.47 0.98
CA VAL A 196 -4.40 5.12 0.79
C VAL A 196 -5.36 6.27 1.10
N GLU A 197 -4.88 7.30 1.81
CA GLU A 197 -5.62 8.52 2.08
C GLU A 197 -5.37 9.61 1.00
N LEU A 198 -4.67 9.27 -0.09
CA LEU A 198 -4.29 10.19 -1.15
C LEU A 198 -3.43 11.36 -0.65
N ASN A 199 -2.54 11.10 0.31
CA ASN A 199 -1.44 12.02 0.61
C ASN A 199 -0.18 11.63 -0.16
N PRO A 200 0.60 12.60 -0.68
CA PRO A 200 1.86 12.30 -1.34
C PRO A 200 2.84 11.73 -0.31
N VAL A 201 3.33 10.53 -0.60
CA VAL A 201 4.45 9.89 0.09
C VAL A 201 5.73 10.39 -0.59
N PRO A 202 6.59 11.16 0.10
CA PRO A 202 7.82 11.65 -0.49
C PRO A 202 8.70 10.46 -0.90
N THR A 203 8.80 10.19 -2.21
CA THR A 203 9.65 9.12 -2.71
C THR A 203 10.95 9.63 -3.29
N GLY A 204 11.86 9.89 -2.37
CA GLY A 204 13.29 9.90 -2.56
C GLY A 204 13.92 9.48 -1.25
N ALA A 205 15.04 8.77 -1.32
CA ALA A 205 16.03 8.84 -0.25
C ALA A 205 16.15 10.31 0.17
N GLY A 206 15.80 10.64 1.41
CA GLY A 206 15.82 12.03 1.88
C GLY A 206 15.04 13.01 1.01
N ALA A 207 13.79 13.31 1.38
CA ALA A 207 13.52 14.74 1.47
C ALA A 207 14.62 15.25 2.41
N SER A 208 15.52 16.11 1.90
CA SER A 208 16.67 16.59 2.64
C SER A 208 16.17 17.32 3.89
N VAL A 209 15.97 16.56 4.96
CA VAL A 209 16.45 16.99 6.26
C VAL A 209 17.89 17.37 5.98
N GLY A 210 18.33 18.58 6.33
CA GLY A 210 19.72 18.99 6.14
C GLY A 210 20.73 18.19 6.97
N MET A 211 20.41 16.93 7.30
CA MET A 211 21.09 16.02 8.20
C MET A 211 21.05 14.60 7.61
N ALA A 212 22.15 13.87 7.76
CA ALA A 212 22.23 12.46 7.38
C ALA A 212 21.39 11.57 8.31
N ALA A 213 20.99 10.37 7.84
CA ALA A 213 20.20 9.44 8.63
C ALA A 213 20.93 8.98 9.90
N GLU A 214 22.25 8.78 9.78
CA GLU A 214 23.15 8.47 10.89
C GLU A 214 23.17 9.60 11.93
N GLU A 215 23.10 10.86 11.49
CA GLU A 215 23.05 12.01 12.39
C GLU A 215 21.72 12.07 13.15
N VAL A 216 20.59 11.86 12.45
CA VAL A 216 19.26 11.83 13.09
C VAL A 216 19.14 10.66 14.07
N TRP A 217 19.64 9.48 13.69
CA TRP A 217 19.70 8.32 14.59
C TRP A 217 20.55 8.62 15.82
N ALA A 218 21.76 9.18 15.65
CA ALA A 218 22.62 9.52 16.77
C ALA A 218 21.94 10.50 17.74
N LYS A 219 21.28 11.55 17.23
CA LYS A 219 20.53 12.51 18.06
C LYS A 219 19.35 11.86 18.80
N MET A 220 18.62 10.93 18.16
CA MET A 220 17.56 10.17 18.84
C MET A 220 18.12 9.32 19.97
N ILE A 221 19.25 8.63 19.73
CA ILE A 221 19.90 7.80 20.74
C ILE A 221 20.43 8.64 21.90
N ASP A 222 21.05 9.78 21.62
CA ASP A 222 21.52 10.71 22.65
C ASP A 222 20.37 11.30 23.48
N ALA A 223 19.26 11.67 22.83
CA ALA A 223 18.05 12.15 23.50
C ALA A 223 17.45 11.11 24.47
N ARG A 224 17.67 9.81 24.20
CA ARG A 224 17.25 8.67 25.03
C ARG A 224 18.30 8.24 26.07
N GLY A 225 19.44 8.91 26.16
CA GLY A 225 20.49 8.64 27.16
C GLY A 225 21.84 8.27 26.58
N GLY A 226 21.94 8.10 25.26
CA GLY A 226 23.18 7.79 24.55
C GLY A 226 23.47 6.29 24.45
N LYS A 227 24.16 5.91 23.36
CA LYS A 227 24.37 4.51 22.94
C LYS A 227 24.91 3.64 24.06
N ARG A 228 25.99 4.08 24.72
CA ARG A 228 26.68 3.30 25.76
C ARG A 228 25.79 3.00 26.97
N LYS A 229 24.98 3.97 27.41
CA LYS A 229 24.09 3.79 28.58
C LYS A 229 22.95 2.85 28.23
N MET A 230 22.33 3.05 27.06
CA MET A 230 21.28 2.15 26.58
C MET A 230 21.77 0.71 26.40
N GLN A 231 22.99 0.51 25.85
CA GLN A 231 23.58 -0.82 25.71
C GLN A 231 24.01 -1.45 27.04
N ALA A 232 24.22 -0.65 28.09
CA ALA A 232 24.53 -1.14 29.44
C ALA A 232 23.29 -1.63 30.20
N VAL A 233 22.08 -1.32 29.72
CA VAL A 233 20.85 -1.84 30.31
C VAL A 233 20.74 -3.34 30.02
N THR A 234 20.72 -4.12 31.10
CA THR A 234 20.66 -5.58 31.08
C THR A 234 19.26 -6.12 31.31
N SER A 235 18.39 -5.35 31.96
CA SER A 235 16.99 -5.71 32.15
C SER A 235 16.12 -4.46 32.36
N VAL A 236 14.86 -4.56 31.96
CA VAL A 236 13.82 -3.57 32.27
C VAL A 236 12.52 -4.29 32.57
N ARG A 237 11.87 -3.95 33.68
CA ARG A 237 10.48 -4.31 33.94
C ARG A 237 9.63 -3.05 33.96
N SER A 238 8.58 -3.04 33.15
CA SER A 238 7.66 -1.91 33.00
C SER A 238 6.25 -2.37 33.31
N THR A 239 5.54 -1.64 34.16
CA THR A 239 4.13 -1.90 34.48
C THR A 239 3.30 -0.65 34.26
N SER A 240 2.09 -0.78 33.73
CA SER A 240 1.21 0.36 33.46
C SER A 240 -0.27 -0.05 33.52
N PRO A 241 -1.15 0.78 34.12
CA PRO A 241 -2.57 0.67 33.87
C PRO A 241 -2.89 0.94 32.39
N ILE A 242 -3.71 0.08 31.82
CA ILE A 242 -4.14 0.17 30.42
C ILE A 242 -5.65 0.27 30.27
N GLU A 243 -6.06 0.87 29.17
CA GLU A 243 -7.43 0.85 28.64
C GLU A 243 -7.39 0.32 27.21
N ILE A 244 -8.12 -0.76 26.94
CA ILE A 244 -8.27 -1.39 25.63
C ILE A 244 -9.60 -0.94 25.05
N VAL A 245 -9.55 -0.29 23.89
CA VAL A 245 -10.71 0.25 23.16
C VAL A 245 -10.83 -0.46 21.82
N GLY A 246 -12.06 -0.71 21.36
CA GLY A 246 -12.34 -1.29 20.04
C GLY A 246 -12.38 -2.81 19.98
N ALA A 247 -11.89 -3.52 21.01
CA ALA A 247 -12.03 -4.97 21.12
C ALA A 247 -13.45 -5.41 21.56
N MET A 248 -14.14 -4.56 22.34
CA MET A 248 -15.52 -4.72 22.80
C MET A 248 -16.23 -3.36 22.77
N PRO A 249 -17.58 -3.31 22.82
CA PRO A 249 -18.33 -2.05 22.82
C PRO A 249 -17.94 -1.11 23.96
N GLU A 250 -17.67 -1.67 25.13
CA GLU A 250 -17.20 -0.94 26.31
C GLU A 250 -15.67 -1.09 26.47
N PRO A 251 -14.95 -0.02 26.86
CA PRO A 251 -13.52 -0.10 27.15
C PRO A 251 -13.19 -1.10 28.25
N ILE A 252 -12.08 -1.82 28.08
CA ILE A 252 -11.59 -2.81 29.05
C ILE A 252 -10.38 -2.23 29.76
N THR A 253 -10.44 -2.12 31.08
CA THR A 253 -9.30 -1.68 31.88
C THR A 253 -8.49 -2.88 32.40
N GLY A 254 -7.16 -2.76 32.42
CA GLY A 254 -6.27 -3.80 32.89
C GLY A 254 -4.89 -3.28 33.28
N THR A 255 -3.95 -4.20 33.43
CA THR A 255 -2.54 -3.89 33.70
C THR A 255 -1.69 -4.55 32.62
N LEU A 256 -0.86 -3.75 31.95
CA LEU A 256 0.21 -4.22 31.08
C LEU A 256 1.48 -4.39 31.91
N THR A 257 2.13 -5.55 31.75
CA THR A 257 3.48 -5.80 32.24
C THR A 257 4.37 -6.17 31.06
N MET A 258 5.47 -5.45 30.89
CA MET A 258 6.49 -5.74 29.90
C MET A 258 7.81 -5.96 30.63
N THR A 259 8.51 -7.04 30.32
CA THR A 259 9.81 -7.34 30.91
C THR A 259 10.76 -7.75 29.81
N GLY A 260 11.91 -7.09 29.71
CA GLY A 260 12.99 -7.48 28.82
C GLY A 260 14.26 -7.75 29.60
N ALA A 261 15.05 -8.72 29.15
CA ALA A 261 16.38 -8.99 29.69
C ALA A 261 17.36 -9.41 28.59
N ALA A 262 18.63 -9.08 28.79
CA ALA A 262 19.69 -9.48 27.89
C ALA A 262 20.08 -10.95 28.09
N PRO A 263 20.45 -11.68 27.02
CA PRO A 263 20.21 -11.35 25.61
C PRO A 263 18.82 -11.81 25.14
N ASN A 264 18.10 -10.93 24.42
CA ASN A 264 16.87 -11.23 23.65
C ASN A 264 15.75 -11.97 24.42
N LYS A 265 15.64 -11.78 25.74
CA LYS A 265 14.54 -12.32 26.55
C LYS A 265 13.44 -11.27 26.67
N THR A 266 12.18 -11.70 26.53
CA THR A 266 11.02 -10.81 26.62
C THR A 266 9.82 -11.51 27.26
N TYR A 267 9.06 -10.77 28.06
CA TYR A 267 7.74 -11.12 28.52
C TYR A 267 6.83 -9.93 28.31
N MET A 268 5.63 -10.17 27.79
CA MET A 268 4.54 -9.21 27.78
C MET A 268 3.30 -9.89 28.32
N GLY A 269 2.58 -9.23 29.23
CA GLY A 269 1.36 -9.75 29.82
C GLY A 269 0.32 -8.64 29.96
N ILE A 270 -0.90 -8.93 29.55
CA ILE A 270 -2.08 -8.10 29.81
C ILE A 270 -2.99 -8.85 30.77
N ASP A 271 -3.22 -8.23 31.93
CA ASP A 271 -4.10 -8.72 32.97
C ASP A 271 -5.37 -7.87 33.04
N VAL A 272 -6.53 -8.50 32.90
CA VAL A 272 -7.85 -7.85 33.03
C VAL A 272 -8.59 -8.52 34.17
N LYS A 273 -8.78 -7.78 35.27
CA LYS A 273 -9.51 -8.25 36.47
C LYS A 273 -8.98 -9.60 37.02
N GLY A 274 -7.67 -9.83 36.97
CA GLY A 274 -7.03 -11.06 37.44
C GLY A 274 -6.95 -12.19 36.41
N MET A 275 -7.47 -11.97 35.19
CA MET A 275 -7.38 -12.93 34.09
C MET A 275 -6.31 -12.51 33.09
N LYS A 276 -5.46 -13.47 32.68
CA LYS A 276 -4.46 -13.27 31.63
C LYS A 276 -5.13 -13.23 30.26
N PHE A 277 -5.26 -12.03 29.71
CA PHE A 277 -5.90 -11.80 28.42
C PHE A 277 -4.96 -12.14 27.26
N LEU A 278 -3.71 -11.67 27.37
CA LEU A 278 -2.63 -11.92 26.43
C LEU A 278 -1.33 -12.13 27.21
N GLU A 279 -0.54 -13.11 26.81
CA GLU A 279 0.82 -13.31 27.30
C GLU A 279 1.74 -13.66 26.14
N LEU A 280 2.96 -13.14 26.17
CA LEU A 280 4.02 -13.48 25.23
C LEU A 280 5.28 -13.75 26.05
N TYR A 281 5.87 -14.92 25.84
CA TYR A 281 7.04 -15.42 26.53
C TYR A 281 8.15 -15.64 25.51
N GLY A 282 9.34 -15.10 25.74
CA GLY A 282 10.50 -15.27 24.87
C GLY A 282 11.75 -15.47 25.70
N ASN A 283 12.38 -16.65 25.59
CA ASN A 283 13.57 -17.00 26.37
C ASN A 283 14.90 -16.78 25.60
N GLY A 284 14.84 -16.15 24.42
CA GLY A 284 15.97 -15.92 23.53
C GLY A 284 16.18 -17.02 22.47
N VAL A 285 15.46 -18.14 22.58
CA VAL A 285 15.48 -19.23 21.59
C VAL A 285 14.08 -19.54 21.06
N ARG A 286 13.09 -19.50 21.93
CA ARG A 286 11.70 -19.81 21.63
C ARG A 286 10.82 -18.66 22.05
N VAL A 287 9.76 -18.41 21.26
CA VAL A 287 8.70 -17.45 21.60
C VAL A 287 7.36 -18.16 21.60
N VAL A 288 6.59 -17.97 22.66
CA VAL A 288 5.25 -18.54 22.86
C VAL A 288 4.28 -17.42 23.17
N GLN A 289 3.20 -17.35 22.42
CA GLN A 289 2.09 -16.45 22.69
C GLN A 289 0.91 -17.25 23.26
N LYS A 290 0.29 -16.75 24.32
CA LYS A 290 -0.97 -17.24 24.85
C LYS A 290 -2.03 -16.15 24.73
N SER A 291 -3.13 -16.44 24.05
CA SER A 291 -4.26 -15.51 23.94
C SER A 291 -5.51 -16.22 24.41
N MET A 292 -6.21 -15.68 25.42
CA MET A 292 -7.43 -16.30 25.98
C MET A 292 -7.27 -17.80 26.31
N GLY A 293 -6.09 -18.20 26.82
CA GLY A 293 -5.76 -19.59 27.17
C GLY A 293 -5.29 -20.48 26.01
N GLN A 294 -5.44 -20.06 24.76
CA GLN A 294 -4.87 -20.79 23.61
C GLN A 294 -3.40 -20.45 23.45
N SER A 295 -2.55 -21.48 23.30
CA SER A 295 -1.10 -21.34 23.15
C SER A 295 -0.68 -21.53 21.71
N GLN A 296 0.16 -20.63 21.21
CA GLN A 296 0.80 -20.70 19.90
C GLN A 296 2.31 -20.55 20.07
N ILE A 297 3.07 -21.46 19.47
CA ILE A 297 4.53 -21.39 19.41
C ILE A 297 4.90 -20.74 18.08
N MET A 298 5.73 -19.70 18.10
CA MET A 298 6.21 -19.07 16.87
C MET A 298 7.28 -19.93 16.22
N GLU A 299 7.24 -20.05 14.89
CA GLU A 299 8.19 -20.83 14.10
C GLU A 299 8.69 -20.06 12.87
N GLY A 300 9.78 -20.53 12.25
CA GLY A 300 10.29 -20.01 10.98
C GLY A 300 10.61 -18.50 10.98
N GLU A 301 10.06 -17.78 10.00
CA GLU A 301 10.28 -16.35 9.83
C GLU A 301 9.68 -15.53 10.99
N GLU A 302 8.53 -15.95 11.53
CA GLU A 302 7.86 -15.30 12.65
C GLU A 302 8.72 -15.37 13.92
N LEU A 303 9.29 -16.56 14.21
CA LEU A 303 10.23 -16.73 15.31
C LEU A 303 11.47 -15.85 15.14
N SER A 304 12.04 -15.82 13.93
CA SER A 304 13.23 -15.01 13.63
C SER A 304 12.99 -13.52 13.86
N LYS A 305 11.79 -13.03 13.47
CA LYS A 305 11.33 -11.66 13.72
C LYS A 305 11.17 -11.37 15.21
N ALA A 306 10.50 -12.28 15.93
CA ALA A 306 10.23 -12.11 17.35
C ALA A 306 11.53 -12.09 18.18
N LEU A 307 12.50 -12.95 17.87
CA LEU A 307 13.80 -12.97 18.54
C LEU A 307 14.62 -11.71 18.28
N GLU A 308 14.60 -11.17 17.05
CA GLU A 308 15.26 -9.90 16.74
C GLU A 308 14.57 -8.72 17.44
N GLY A 309 13.24 -8.73 17.49
CA GLY A 309 12.42 -7.73 18.19
C GLY A 309 12.58 -7.76 19.72
N ALA A 310 12.88 -8.92 20.30
CA ALA A 310 13.08 -9.10 21.74
C ALA A 310 14.39 -8.49 22.25
N ARG A 311 15.28 -7.98 21.37
CA ARG A 311 16.51 -7.31 21.81
C ARG A 311 16.17 -6.02 22.56
N LEU A 312 16.62 -5.97 23.81
CA LEU A 312 16.40 -4.82 24.68
C LEU A 312 17.01 -3.55 24.08
N LEU A 313 16.18 -2.49 23.96
CA LEU A 313 16.56 -1.20 23.38
C LEU A 313 17.26 -1.36 22.03
N LYS A 314 16.70 -2.19 21.14
CA LYS A 314 17.29 -2.59 19.85
C LYS A 314 17.84 -1.44 19.02
N GLU A 315 17.26 -0.23 19.14
CA GLU A 315 17.71 0.95 18.37
C GLU A 315 19.15 1.37 18.71
N ALA A 316 19.64 1.04 19.91
CA ALA A 316 21.03 1.28 20.30
C ALA A 316 22.03 0.28 19.68
N TRP A 317 21.55 -0.73 18.96
CA TRP A 317 22.33 -1.84 18.41
C TRP A 317 22.29 -1.91 16.88
N VAL A 318 21.80 -0.87 16.20
CA VAL A 318 21.61 -0.88 14.73
C VAL A 318 22.86 -1.25 13.94
N GLN A 319 24.04 -0.85 14.40
CA GLN A 319 25.32 -1.14 13.72
C GLN A 319 25.69 -2.63 13.88
N GLU A 320 25.49 -3.17 15.07
CA GLU A 320 25.77 -4.57 15.42
C GLU A 320 24.73 -5.54 14.83
N MET A 321 23.57 -5.02 14.41
CA MET A 321 22.46 -5.79 13.85
C MET A 321 22.33 -5.67 12.33
N ASP A 322 23.30 -5.07 11.64
CA ASP A 322 23.28 -4.85 10.18
C ASP A 322 22.00 -4.13 9.70
N ALA A 323 21.50 -3.21 10.53
CA ALA A 323 20.30 -2.45 10.22
C ALA A 323 20.65 -1.28 9.28
N LYS A 324 19.77 -1.03 8.31
CA LYS A 324 19.91 0.09 7.37
C LYS A 324 19.14 1.29 7.87
N LEU A 325 19.77 2.46 7.80
CA LEU A 325 19.17 3.74 8.18
C LEU A 325 18.72 4.51 6.94
N GLY A 326 17.58 5.16 7.04
CA GLY A 326 17.05 6.12 6.09
C GLY A 326 16.49 7.33 6.84
N VAL A 327 16.38 8.46 6.16
CA VAL A 327 15.73 9.64 6.72
C VAL A 327 14.91 10.31 5.64
N ARG A 328 13.76 10.87 6.04
CA ARG A 328 12.94 11.74 5.21
C ARG A 328 12.19 12.74 6.08
N LYS A 329 11.53 13.70 5.43
CA LYS A 329 10.58 14.59 6.09
C LYS A 329 9.44 13.75 6.67
N GLY A 330 9.14 13.95 7.95
CA GLY A 330 8.02 13.30 8.62
C GLY A 330 6.69 13.98 8.33
N LYS A 331 5.60 13.37 8.80
CA LYS A 331 4.25 13.93 8.69
C LYS A 331 3.96 14.87 9.86
N LYS A 332 2.89 15.66 9.75
CA LYS A 332 2.37 16.40 10.91
C LYS A 332 1.73 15.43 11.88
N ILE A 333 2.10 15.53 13.15
CA ILE A 333 1.49 14.80 14.27
C ILE A 333 1.10 15.84 15.30
N ASP A 334 -0.19 15.90 15.66
CA ASP A 334 -0.78 16.93 16.51
C ASP A 334 -0.42 18.37 16.06
N GLY A 335 -0.45 18.58 14.74
CA GLY A 335 -0.13 19.87 14.11
C GLY A 335 1.35 20.23 14.06
N LYS A 336 2.24 19.45 14.68
CA LYS A 336 3.70 19.67 14.67
C LYS A 336 4.37 18.88 13.56
N GLU A 337 5.29 19.52 12.83
CA GLU A 337 6.15 18.83 11.86
C GLU A 337 7.08 17.85 12.59
N THR A 338 7.32 16.69 11.98
CA THR A 338 8.22 15.66 12.52
C THR A 338 9.35 15.32 11.55
N LEU A 339 10.40 14.68 12.07
CA LEU A 339 11.44 14.02 11.27
C LEU A 339 11.14 12.54 11.20
N ALA A 340 11.18 11.91 10.02
CA ALA A 340 10.99 10.47 9.89
C ALA A 340 12.35 9.78 9.73
N LEU A 341 12.77 9.07 10.77
CA LEU A 341 13.91 8.16 10.76
C LEU A 341 13.43 6.74 10.43
N GLU A 342 13.96 6.16 9.37
CA GLU A 342 13.63 4.81 8.91
C GLU A 342 14.73 3.85 9.33
N ILE A 343 14.39 2.81 10.09
CA ILE A 343 15.34 1.76 10.50
C ILE A 343 14.83 0.44 9.95
N THR A 344 15.60 -0.18 9.06
CA THR A 344 15.28 -1.48 8.46
C THR A 344 16.19 -2.55 9.05
N PHE A 345 15.62 -3.40 9.90
CA PHE A 345 16.33 -4.56 10.45
C PHE A 345 16.18 -5.78 9.52
N PRO A 346 17.20 -6.67 9.44
CA PRO A 346 17.18 -7.80 8.50
C PRO A 346 16.01 -8.77 8.66
N LYS A 347 15.50 -8.98 9.87
CA LYS A 347 14.38 -9.92 10.12
C LYS A 347 13.06 -9.20 10.30
N SER A 348 12.99 -8.24 11.21
CA SER A 348 11.79 -7.49 11.62
C SER A 348 11.37 -6.40 10.65
N GLY A 349 12.20 -6.10 9.64
CA GLY A 349 11.84 -5.19 8.55
C GLY A 349 11.91 -3.72 8.94
N LEU A 350 11.18 -2.89 8.19
CA LEU A 350 11.18 -1.43 8.35
C LEU A 350 10.34 -1.01 9.56
N THR A 351 10.91 -0.14 10.40
CA THR A 351 10.18 0.69 11.37
C THR A 351 10.50 2.16 11.10
N THR A 352 9.46 2.97 10.94
CA THR A 352 9.58 4.43 10.81
C THR A 352 9.36 5.08 12.18
N TYR A 353 10.32 5.87 12.64
CA TYR A 353 10.26 6.68 13.85
C TYR A 353 10.01 8.14 13.47
N TYR A 354 8.85 8.67 13.85
CA TYR A 354 8.54 10.09 13.73
C TYR A 354 9.01 10.79 15.00
N LEU A 355 9.99 11.68 14.86
CA LEU A 355 10.67 12.36 15.94
C LEU A 355 10.21 13.82 16.03
N ASP A 356 10.06 14.33 17.26
CA ASP A 356 9.94 15.77 17.50
C ASP A 356 11.28 16.45 17.14
N PRO A 357 11.33 17.41 16.20
CA PRO A 357 12.59 18.01 15.76
C PRO A 357 13.34 18.79 16.84
N ALA A 358 12.67 19.23 17.91
CA ALA A 358 13.29 19.98 19.00
C ALA A 358 13.95 19.05 20.04
N THR A 359 13.38 17.87 20.26
CA THR A 359 13.86 16.93 21.30
C THR A 359 14.51 15.68 20.76
N TYR A 360 14.30 15.36 19.48
CA TYR A 360 14.65 14.10 18.82
C TYR A 360 14.05 12.84 19.48
N LEU A 361 13.09 13.00 20.38
CA LEU A 361 12.36 11.88 20.96
C LEU A 361 11.26 11.41 20.00
N PRO A 362 11.04 10.08 19.88
CA PRO A 362 9.93 9.55 19.11
C PRO A 362 8.59 10.02 19.69
N VAL A 363 7.71 10.50 18.82
CA VAL A 363 6.30 10.78 19.11
C VAL A 363 5.37 9.75 18.48
N ARG A 364 5.85 9.05 17.43
CA ARG A 364 5.14 7.94 16.81
C ARG A 364 6.10 6.95 16.17
N THR A 365 5.75 5.68 16.15
CA THR A 365 6.37 4.66 15.31
C THR A 365 5.34 3.93 14.46
N GLU A 366 5.78 3.45 13.30
CA GLU A 366 5.00 2.62 12.38
C GLU A 366 5.90 1.48 11.88
N SER A 367 5.51 0.24 12.11
CA SER A 367 6.24 -0.95 11.67
C SER A 367 5.63 -1.54 10.39
N ALA A 368 6.42 -2.38 9.71
CA ALA A 368 6.03 -3.01 8.44
C ALA A 368 4.81 -3.96 8.55
N ASP A 369 4.53 -4.48 9.74
CA ASP A 369 3.36 -5.31 10.06
C ASP A 369 2.10 -4.47 10.37
N GLY A 370 2.20 -3.14 10.34
CA GLY A 370 1.08 -2.22 10.53
C GLY A 370 0.79 -1.85 11.98
N GLU A 371 1.64 -2.25 12.93
CA GLU A 371 1.56 -1.76 14.31
C GLU A 371 1.98 -0.28 14.36
N VAL A 372 1.22 0.48 15.14
CA VAL A 372 1.44 1.90 15.35
C VAL A 372 1.60 2.15 16.84
N MET A 373 2.67 2.83 17.25
CA MET A 373 2.77 3.36 18.62
C MET A 373 2.76 4.89 18.59
N LEU A 374 2.00 5.49 19.50
CA LEU A 374 2.00 6.92 19.80
C LEU A 374 2.63 7.12 21.18
N TYR A 375 3.65 7.96 21.29
CA TYR A 375 4.33 8.25 22.55
C TYR A 375 3.91 9.61 23.08
N HIS A 376 3.36 9.63 24.29
CA HIS A 376 2.77 10.84 24.88
C HIS A 376 3.70 11.54 25.87
N ALA A 377 4.58 10.77 26.52
CA ALA A 377 5.53 11.29 27.50
C ALA A 377 6.76 10.38 27.60
N TRP A 378 7.91 10.99 27.90
CA TRP A 378 9.20 10.33 28.14
C TRP A 378 9.80 10.84 29.44
N ALA A 379 10.39 9.96 30.23
CA ALA A 379 11.12 10.34 31.44
C ALA A 379 12.44 9.58 31.55
N ASP A 380 13.39 10.14 32.30
CA ASP A 380 14.55 9.39 32.78
C ASP A 380 14.08 8.37 33.81
N ILE A 381 14.41 7.10 33.58
CA ILE A 381 13.92 5.98 34.39
C ILE A 381 15.03 5.35 35.23
N GLY A 382 16.18 6.01 35.30
CA GLY A 382 17.37 5.50 35.98
C GLY A 382 18.57 5.43 35.03
N GLU A 383 19.75 5.60 35.62
CA GLU A 383 21.04 5.55 34.92
C GLU A 383 21.21 6.55 33.76
N GLY A 384 20.30 7.51 33.60
CA GLY A 384 20.33 8.48 32.50
C GLY A 384 19.68 7.97 31.21
N VAL A 385 18.91 6.89 31.27
CA VAL A 385 18.20 6.32 30.11
C VAL A 385 16.74 6.76 30.16
N LYS A 386 16.20 7.20 29.02
CA LYS A 386 14.79 7.60 28.91
C LYS A 386 13.93 6.54 28.23
N LEU A 387 12.78 6.26 28.83
CA LEU A 387 11.70 5.44 28.25
C LEU A 387 10.36 6.18 28.30
N PRO A 388 9.38 5.74 27.47
CA PRO A 388 8.07 6.35 27.46
C PRO A 388 7.28 6.02 28.74
N THR A 389 6.73 7.05 29.38
CA THR A 389 5.90 6.91 30.58
C THR A 389 4.40 6.87 30.26
N SER A 390 4.02 7.16 29.02
CA SER A 390 2.68 6.91 28.49
C SER A 390 2.74 6.72 26.98
N MET A 391 1.95 5.78 26.47
CA MET A 391 1.85 5.49 25.04
C MET A 391 0.46 4.96 24.65
N THR A 392 0.17 4.95 23.36
CA THR A 392 -0.97 4.23 22.79
C THR A 392 -0.48 3.33 21.68
N VAL A 393 -0.84 2.05 21.75
CA VAL A 393 -0.57 1.08 20.69
C VAL A 393 -1.85 0.89 19.89
N GLU A 394 -1.80 1.01 18.58
CA GLU A 394 -2.91 0.78 17.66
C GLU A 394 -2.58 -0.39 16.74
N GLN A 395 -3.48 -1.35 16.67
CA GLN A 395 -3.38 -2.52 15.79
C GLN A 395 -4.75 -2.80 15.19
N GLY A 396 -4.94 -2.39 13.94
CA GLY A 396 -6.23 -2.47 13.26
C GLY A 396 -7.32 -1.69 14.03
N PRO A 397 -8.47 -2.31 14.38
CA PRO A 397 -9.54 -1.63 15.10
C PRO A 397 -9.30 -1.51 16.61
N VAL A 398 -8.25 -2.13 17.15
CA VAL A 398 -7.97 -2.18 18.60
C VAL A 398 -6.92 -1.15 18.96
N SER A 399 -7.16 -0.41 20.05
CA SER A 399 -6.23 0.56 20.64
C SER A 399 -6.00 0.23 22.12
N ILE A 400 -4.74 0.19 22.55
CA ILE A 400 -4.33 -0.02 23.94
C ILE A 400 -3.65 1.26 24.43
N LYS A 401 -4.32 1.99 25.31
CA LYS A 401 -3.77 3.19 25.95
C LYS A 401 -3.10 2.79 27.25
N ALA A 402 -1.80 3.04 27.36
CA ALA A 402 -1.01 2.80 28.56
C ALA A 402 -0.57 4.13 29.18
N THR A 403 -0.81 4.30 30.48
CA THR A 403 -0.52 5.53 31.22
C THR A 403 0.33 5.24 32.44
N ASN A 404 1.12 6.21 32.90
CA ASN A 404 1.88 6.13 34.14
C ASN A 404 2.75 4.85 34.25
N PHE A 405 3.58 4.56 33.26
CA PHE A 405 4.51 3.44 33.40
C PHE A 405 5.42 3.61 34.62
N SER A 406 5.55 2.54 35.40
CA SER A 406 6.59 2.35 36.39
C SER A 406 7.66 1.45 35.79
N HIS A 407 8.91 1.93 35.80
CA HIS A 407 10.04 1.21 35.23
C HIS A 407 11.05 0.84 36.31
N GLU A 408 11.51 -0.40 36.27
CA GLU A 408 12.61 -0.93 37.06
C GLU A 408 13.73 -1.33 36.10
N VAL A 409 14.91 -0.73 36.23
CA VAL A 409 16.06 -0.94 35.32
C VAL A 409 17.16 -1.73 36.03
N ASN A 410 17.82 -2.64 35.31
CA ASN A 410 18.92 -3.47 35.79
C ASN A 410 18.59 -4.27 37.06
N VAL A 411 17.32 -4.62 37.23
CA VAL A 411 16.86 -5.49 38.31
C VAL A 411 17.09 -6.96 37.98
N LYS A 412 17.30 -7.77 39.01
CA LYS A 412 17.39 -9.22 38.84
C LYS A 412 16.02 -9.78 38.45
N ILE A 413 15.96 -10.49 37.32
CA ILE A 413 14.75 -11.12 36.81
C ILE A 413 14.97 -12.63 36.78
N ASP A 414 14.02 -13.39 37.33
CA ASP A 414 14.06 -14.85 37.29
C ASP A 414 13.82 -15.32 35.85
N ASP A 415 14.63 -16.28 35.38
CA ASP A 415 14.50 -16.86 34.04
C ASP A 415 13.14 -17.51 33.82
N ALA A 416 12.48 -17.99 34.88
CA ALA A 416 11.12 -18.51 34.81
C ALA A 416 10.08 -17.47 34.36
N THR A 417 10.40 -16.17 34.39
CA THR A 417 9.55 -15.08 33.86
C THR A 417 9.37 -15.21 32.34
N PHE A 418 10.36 -15.76 31.65
CA PHE A 418 10.42 -15.82 30.20
C PHE A 418 9.98 -17.18 29.64
N GLU A 419 9.62 -18.11 30.51
CA GLU A 419 9.21 -19.46 30.15
C GLU A 419 7.70 -19.59 30.27
N SER A 420 7.05 -20.06 29.20
CA SER A 420 5.65 -20.45 29.26
C SER A 420 5.52 -21.73 30.08
N LYS A 421 4.91 -21.63 31.26
CA LYS A 421 4.50 -22.80 32.05
C LYS A 421 3.52 -23.71 31.32
#